data_AF-A0A450XCG7-F1
#
_entry.id   AF-A0A450XCG7-F1
#
_cell.length_a   1.000
_cell.length_b   1.000
_cell.length_c   1.000
_cell.angle_alpha   90.00
_cell.angle_beta   90.00
_cell.angle_gamma   90.00
#
_symmetry.space_group_name_H-M   'P 1'
#
loop_
_entity.id
_entity.type
_entity.pdbx_description
1 polymer ?
#
loop_
_entity_poly.entity_id
_entity_poly.type
_entity_poly.pdbx_seq_one_letter_code
_entity_poly.pdbx_strand_id
1 'polypeptide(L)'
;VFYHGEKEWKIPNEFLYLVDSEEIWRPYLLNFQFPVLDLGIIPDLELSKDRRLRARLLTMKYATRKARQMAIKELLIEALRNAPEDLLPIIHYLISVYIYDEQTLRGIIRAVKP
;
A
#
# COMPACT_ATOMS: atom_id res chain seq x y z
N VAL A 1 -3.19 -11.12 0.33
CA VAL A 1 -3.09 -9.84 -0.43
C VAL A 1 -3.43 -8.69 0.50
N PHE A 2 -2.60 -7.65 0.55
CA PHE A 2 -2.96 -6.40 1.22
C PHE A 2 -3.58 -5.46 0.18
N TYR A 3 -4.81 -5.02 0.43
CA TYR A 3 -5.55 -4.17 -0.48
C TYR A 3 -5.72 -2.77 0.12
N HIS A 4 -5.53 -1.74 -0.71
CA HIS A 4 -5.51 -0.33 -0.27
C HIS A 4 -6.90 0.23 0.10
N GLY A 5 -7.98 -0.46 -0.27
CA GLY A 5 -9.34 -0.13 0.19
C GLY A 5 -9.89 1.20 -0.32
N GLU A 6 -9.41 1.71 -1.45
CA GLU A 6 -9.95 2.93 -2.05
C GLU A 6 -11.30 2.68 -2.73
N LYS A 7 -11.50 1.48 -3.27
CA LYS A 7 -12.75 1.02 -3.87
C LYS A 7 -13.11 -0.33 -3.27
N GLU A 8 -14.32 -0.79 -3.52
CA GLU A 8 -14.72 -2.15 -3.17
C GLU A 8 -13.86 -3.18 -3.93
N TRP A 9 -13.46 -4.24 -3.21
CA TRP A 9 -12.74 -5.37 -3.81
C TRP A 9 -13.70 -6.23 -4.62
N LYS A 10 -13.44 -6.37 -5.93
CA LYS A 10 -14.32 -7.09 -6.88
C LYS A 10 -13.69 -8.34 -7.49
N ILE A 11 -12.45 -8.64 -7.15
CA ILE A 11 -11.70 -9.75 -7.73
C ILE A 11 -11.93 -11.00 -6.87
N PRO A 12 -12.26 -12.17 -7.45
CA PRO A 12 -12.38 -13.39 -6.67
C PRO A 12 -11.08 -13.73 -5.92
N ASN A 13 -11.22 -14.29 -4.72
CA ASN A 13 -10.09 -14.69 -3.88
C ASN A 13 -9.49 -16.04 -4.29
N GLU A 14 -9.54 -16.34 -5.57
CA GLU A 14 -9.18 -17.60 -6.19
C GLU A 14 -8.09 -17.34 -7.23
N PHE A 15 -6.99 -18.07 -7.14
CA PHE A 15 -5.84 -17.87 -8.00
C PHE A 15 -6.19 -18.00 -9.49
N LEU A 16 -7.08 -18.93 -9.84
CA LEU A 16 -7.43 -19.21 -11.24
C LEU A 16 -8.02 -17.99 -11.96
N TYR A 17 -8.69 -17.07 -11.26
CA TYR A 17 -9.23 -15.84 -11.85
C TYR A 17 -8.16 -14.80 -12.18
N LEU A 18 -6.92 -15.01 -11.72
CA LEU A 18 -5.78 -14.14 -12.00
C LEU A 18 -4.89 -14.69 -13.13
N VAL A 19 -5.17 -15.89 -13.63
CA VAL A 19 -4.37 -16.57 -14.65
C VAL A 19 -5.08 -16.48 -15.99
N ASP A 20 -4.42 -15.85 -16.96
CA ASP A 20 -4.85 -15.92 -18.35
C ASP A 20 -4.50 -17.31 -18.90
N SER A 21 -5.51 -18.13 -19.16
CA SER A 21 -5.34 -19.51 -19.62
C SER A 21 -6.52 -19.97 -20.47
N GLU A 22 -6.26 -20.85 -21.43
CA GLU A 22 -7.32 -21.48 -22.22
C GLU A 22 -8.16 -22.43 -21.34
N GLU A 23 -9.45 -22.50 -21.64
CA GLU A 23 -10.41 -23.26 -20.82
C GLU A 23 -10.06 -24.75 -20.70
N ILE A 24 -9.44 -25.32 -21.73
CA ILE A 24 -8.99 -26.73 -21.75
C ILE A 24 -7.96 -27.04 -20.65
N TRP A 25 -7.22 -26.03 -20.17
CA TRP A 25 -6.21 -26.21 -19.14
C TRP A 25 -6.77 -26.10 -17.72
N ARG A 26 -7.97 -25.56 -17.53
CA ARG A 26 -8.57 -25.32 -16.19
C ARG A 26 -8.50 -26.52 -15.24
N PRO A 27 -8.78 -27.78 -15.65
CA PRO A 27 -8.72 -28.93 -14.75
C PRO A 27 -7.32 -29.24 -14.22
N TYR A 28 -6.28 -28.72 -14.88
CA TYR A 28 -4.87 -28.98 -14.56
C TYR A 28 -4.19 -27.82 -13.83
N LEU A 29 -4.87 -26.67 -13.71
CA LEU A 29 -4.33 -25.49 -13.05
C LEU A 29 -4.61 -25.51 -11.55
N LEU A 30 -3.63 -25.08 -10.76
CA LEU A 30 -3.81 -24.91 -9.31
C LEU A 30 -4.81 -23.77 -9.06
N ASN A 31 -5.83 -24.04 -8.26
CA ASN A 31 -6.76 -23.00 -7.80
C ASN A 31 -6.80 -22.96 -6.27
N PHE A 32 -5.83 -22.26 -5.68
CA PHE A 32 -5.83 -22.01 -4.24
C PHE A 32 -6.56 -20.70 -3.92
N GLN A 33 -7.19 -20.67 -2.75
CA GLN A 33 -7.76 -19.45 -2.20
C GLN A 33 -6.66 -18.63 -1.52
N PHE A 34 -6.78 -17.30 -1.57
CA PHE A 34 -5.89 -16.40 -0.85
C PHE A 34 -6.67 -15.39 -0.01
N PRO A 35 -6.21 -15.05 1.20
CA PRO A 35 -6.86 -14.03 2.01
C PRO A 35 -6.62 -12.64 1.42
N VAL A 36 -7.62 -11.77 1.51
CA VAL A 36 -7.50 -10.34 1.20
C VAL A 36 -7.73 -9.56 2.49
N LEU A 37 -6.74 -8.75 2.89
CA LEU A 37 -6.87 -7.81 3.98
C LEU A 37 -7.06 -6.42 3.42
N ASP A 38 -8.25 -5.86 3.65
CA ASP A 38 -8.55 -4.47 3.29
C ASP A 38 -7.97 -3.52 4.34
N LEU A 39 -7.00 -2.69 3.94
CA LEU A 39 -6.40 -1.66 4.80
C LEU A 39 -7.32 -0.45 4.96
N GLY A 40 -8.28 -0.25 4.05
CA GLY A 40 -9.23 0.85 4.06
C GLY A 40 -10.15 0.85 5.28
N ILE A 41 -10.49 -0.34 5.78
CA ILE A 41 -11.39 -0.51 6.95
C ILE A 41 -10.66 -0.43 8.29
N ILE A 42 -9.33 -0.58 8.30
CA ILE A 42 -8.53 -0.59 9.53
C ILE A 42 -8.10 0.85 9.86
N PRO A 43 -8.37 1.37 11.08
CA PRO A 43 -7.89 2.68 11.51
C PRO A 43 -6.35 2.78 11.43
N ASP A 44 -5.82 3.97 11.11
CA ASP A 44 -4.39 4.14 10.79
C ASP A 44 -3.46 3.78 11.95
N LEU A 45 -3.88 4.05 13.19
CA LEU A 45 -3.13 3.71 14.40
C LEU A 45 -3.16 2.21 14.72
N GLU A 46 -4.17 1.50 14.24
CA GLU A 46 -4.39 0.07 14.47
C GLU A 46 -3.78 -0.83 13.38
N LEU A 47 -3.24 -0.24 12.30
CA LEU A 47 -2.60 -0.98 11.22
C LEU A 47 -1.49 -1.92 11.71
N SER A 48 -0.74 -1.53 12.74
CA SER A 48 0.27 -2.37 13.40
C SER A 48 0.76 -1.73 14.70
N LYS A 49 1.09 -2.57 15.70
CA LYS A 49 1.83 -2.14 16.91
C LYS A 49 3.32 -1.89 16.62
N ASP A 50 3.88 -2.59 15.63
CA ASP A 50 5.23 -2.33 15.15
C ASP A 50 5.24 -1.03 14.32
N ARG A 51 6.06 -0.06 14.75
CA ARG A 51 6.16 1.28 14.16
C ARG A 51 6.59 1.26 12.69
N ARG A 52 7.48 0.36 12.31
CA ARG A 52 8.03 0.22 10.95
C ARG A 52 6.99 -0.37 10.02
N LEU A 53 6.36 -1.46 10.45
CA LEU A 53 5.28 -2.07 9.68
C LEU A 53 4.11 -1.12 9.52
N ARG A 54 3.75 -0.36 10.56
CA ARG A 54 2.70 0.67 10.48
C ARG A 54 3.02 1.71 9.42
N ALA A 55 4.23 2.24 9.38
CA ALA A 55 4.64 3.21 8.35
C ALA A 55 4.51 2.66 6.92
N ARG A 56 4.90 1.39 6.71
CA ARG A 56 4.79 0.71 5.40
C ARG A 56 3.33 0.49 4.99
N LEU A 57 2.50 -0.01 5.90
CA LEU A 57 1.07 -0.25 5.64
C LEU A 57 0.31 1.06 5.37
N LEU A 58 0.64 2.11 6.11
CA LEU A 58 0.07 3.45 5.93
C LEU A 58 0.43 4.01 4.55
N THR A 59 1.68 3.82 4.13
CA THR A 59 2.11 4.13 2.76
C THR A 59 1.25 3.37 1.75
N MET A 60 1.15 2.04 1.85
CA MET A 60 0.38 1.22 0.90
C MET A 60 -1.12 1.59 0.85
N LYS A 61 -1.72 1.92 1.99
CA LYS A 61 -3.13 2.31 2.10
C LYS A 61 -3.46 3.59 1.34
N TYR A 62 -2.54 4.55 1.35
CA TYR A 62 -2.79 5.90 0.82
C TYR A 62 -2.11 6.18 -0.51
N ALA A 63 -1.17 5.35 -0.95
CA ALA A 63 -0.39 5.63 -2.14
C ALA A 63 -1.22 5.77 -3.43
N THR A 64 -2.40 5.12 -3.51
CA THR A 64 -3.32 5.25 -4.65
C THR A 64 -4.22 6.50 -4.57
N ARG A 65 -4.40 7.09 -3.38
CA ARG A 65 -5.48 8.05 -3.10
C ARG A 65 -5.10 9.50 -3.38
N LYS A 66 -4.89 9.85 -4.65
CA LYS A 66 -4.43 11.19 -5.09
C LYS A 66 -5.11 12.38 -4.38
N ALA A 67 -6.43 12.36 -4.26
CA ALA A 67 -7.20 13.45 -3.63
C ALA A 67 -6.94 13.61 -2.11
N ARG A 68 -6.41 12.59 -1.44
CA ARG A 68 -6.13 12.59 0.00
C ARG A 68 -4.64 12.61 0.33
N GLN A 69 -3.75 12.63 -0.66
CA GLN A 69 -2.30 12.59 -0.46
C GLN A 69 -1.80 13.75 0.41
N MET A 70 -2.35 14.95 0.23
CA MET A 70 -2.01 16.10 1.07
C MET A 70 -2.55 15.97 2.50
N ALA A 71 -3.74 15.41 2.67
CA ALA A 71 -4.37 15.23 3.99
C ALA A 71 -3.63 14.21 4.87
N ILE A 72 -2.94 13.25 4.24
CA ILE A 72 -2.19 12.20 4.94
C ILE A 72 -0.68 12.46 4.95
N LYS A 73 -0.22 13.57 4.37
CA LYS A 73 1.19 13.95 4.33
C LYS A 73 1.78 14.07 5.73
N GLU A 74 1.09 14.74 6.64
CA GLU A 74 1.57 14.89 8.02
C GLU A 74 1.63 13.54 8.74
N LEU A 75 0.60 12.71 8.55
CA LEU A 75 0.54 11.36 9.10
C LEU A 75 1.68 10.46 8.59
N LEU A 76 2.01 10.55 7.29
CA LEU A 76 3.16 9.85 6.70
C LEU A 76 4.49 10.37 7.26
N ILE A 77 4.64 11.69 7.40
CA ILE A 77 5.85 12.30 7.98
C ILE A 77 6.02 11.82 9.42
N GLU A 78 4.97 11.82 10.23
CA GLU A 78 5.00 11.34 11.61
C GLU A 78 5.36 9.86 11.68
N ALA A 79 4.74 9.02 10.84
CA ALA A 79 5.05 7.60 10.77
C ALA A 79 6.52 7.35 10.38
N LEU A 80 7.05 8.12 9.42
CA LEU A 80 8.44 8.04 8.96
C LEU A 80 9.43 8.62 9.97
N ARG A 81 9.09 9.67 10.73
CA ARG A 81 9.92 10.15 11.86
C ARG A 81 10.06 9.07 12.93
N ASN A 82 9.00 8.29 13.14
CA ASN A 82 9.01 7.14 14.03
C ASN A 82 9.67 5.89 13.43
N ALA A 83 10.01 5.88 12.13
CA ALA A 83 10.67 4.77 11.43
C ALA A 83 11.60 5.30 10.31
N PRO A 84 12.64 6.09 10.66
CA PRO A 84 13.46 6.80 9.67
C PRO A 84 14.25 5.85 8.75
N GLU A 85 14.46 4.62 9.19
CA GLU A 85 15.10 3.55 8.42
C GLU A 85 14.27 3.15 7.18
N ASP A 86 12.96 3.32 7.23
CA ASP A 86 12.05 2.97 6.14
C ASP A 86 11.81 4.12 5.15
N LEU A 87 12.41 5.30 5.37
CA LEU A 87 12.28 6.45 4.48
C LEU A 87 12.68 6.12 3.04
N LEU A 88 13.89 5.57 2.82
CA LEU A 88 14.36 5.26 1.47
C LEU A 88 13.50 4.20 0.77
N PRO A 89 13.20 3.03 1.39
CA PRO A 89 12.28 2.06 0.82
C PRO A 89 10.90 2.62 0.47
N ILE A 90 10.32 3.45 1.36
CA ILE A 90 9.01 4.05 1.15
C ILE A 90 9.03 5.05 0.00
N ILE A 91 10.04 5.92 -0.09
CA ILE A 91 10.17 6.85 -1.22
C ILE A 91 10.36 6.09 -2.54
N HIS A 92 11.21 5.06 -2.57
CA HIS A 92 11.37 4.21 -3.75
C HIS A 92 10.06 3.55 -4.18
N TYR A 93 9.29 3.03 -3.22
CA TYR A 93 7.96 2.46 -3.49
C TYR A 93 7.00 3.51 -4.07
N LEU A 94 6.95 4.70 -3.47
CA LEU A 94 6.07 5.78 -3.93
C LEU A 94 6.41 6.25 -5.34
N ILE A 95 7.69 6.26 -5.73
CA ILE A 95 8.14 6.62 -7.08
C ILE A 95 7.85 5.49 -8.09
N SER A 96 8.13 4.23 -7.70
CA SER A 96 8.05 3.09 -8.62
C SER A 96 6.63 2.64 -8.91
N VAL A 97 5.73 2.74 -7.94
CA VAL A 97 4.37 2.20 -8.04
C VAL A 97 3.33 3.30 -8.29
N TYR A 98 3.62 4.55 -7.93
CA TYR A 98 2.64 5.64 -7.99
C TYR A 98 3.19 6.93 -8.58
N ILE A 99 2.31 7.71 -9.19
CA ILE A 99 2.65 9.04 -9.71
C ILE A 99 2.47 10.03 -8.56
N TYR A 100 3.48 10.14 -7.70
CA TYR A 100 3.60 11.24 -6.72
C TYR A 100 4.32 12.42 -7.35
N ASP A 101 3.91 13.64 -6.99
CA ASP A 101 4.63 14.83 -7.41
C ASP A 101 5.96 14.98 -6.64
N GLU A 102 7.00 15.40 -7.35
CA GLU A 102 8.35 15.55 -6.82
C GLU A 102 8.39 16.51 -5.61
N GLN A 103 7.58 17.56 -5.64
CA GLN A 103 7.53 18.58 -4.58
C GLN A 103 7.03 17.99 -3.25
N THR A 104 6.00 17.14 -3.29
CA THR A 104 5.49 16.41 -2.13
C THR A 104 6.54 15.46 -1.58
N LEU A 105 7.20 14.68 -2.43
CA LEU A 105 8.25 13.74 -2.01
C LEU A 105 9.43 14.46 -1.35
N ARG A 106 9.94 15.54 -1.97
CA ARG A 106 10.99 16.38 -1.36
C ARG A 106 10.54 16.97 -0.03
N GLY A 107 9.28 17.38 0.08
CA GLY A 107 8.69 17.87 1.33
C GLY A 107 8.69 16.81 2.44
N ILE A 108 8.32 15.57 2.13
CA ILE A 108 8.38 14.45 3.09
C ILE A 108 9.82 14.17 3.50
N ILE A 109 10.75 14.09 2.55
CA ILE A 109 12.16 13.80 2.83
C ILE A 109 12.75 14.85 3.78
N ARG A 110 12.58 16.14 3.49
CA ARG A 110 13.07 17.24 4.35
C ARG A 110 12.45 17.24 5.74
N ALA A 111 11.17 16.87 5.85
CA ALA A 111 10.49 16.86 7.15
C ALA A 111 10.92 15.70 8.05
N VAL A 112 11.35 14.57 7.46
CA VAL A 112 11.82 13.37 8.18
C VAL A 112 13.32 13.44 8.47
N LYS A 113 14.12 13.96 7.53
CA LYS A 113 15.55 14.20 7.67
C LYS A 113 15.84 15.68 7.32
N PRO A 114 15.79 16.58 8.33
CA PRO A 114 16.09 18.00 8.13
C PRO A 114 17.55 18.24 7.75
#